data_AF-A0A7V1LMN9-F1
#
_entry.id   AF-A0A7V1LMN9-F1
#
_cell.length_a   1.000
_cell.length_b   1.000
_cell.length_c   1.000
_cell.angle_alpha   90.00
_cell.angle_beta   90.00
_cell.angle_gamma   90.00
#
_symmetry.space_group_name_H-M   'P 1'
#
loop_
_entity.id
_entity.type
_entity.pdbx_description
1 polymer ?
#
loop_
_entity_poly.entity_id
_entity_poly.type
_entity_poly.pdbx_seq_one_letter_code
_entity_poly.pdbx_strand_id
1 'polypeptide(L)'
;MRGKWITALCLLVSFAMAEKRIVRVGAVSMEKTLNFRQPLDVKIREVMPLIKKSGAAGLALDLLVLPEYLFRGRNHESGAQKLSNSVLLDSMKAAAAANRINIIFQLVEKEGERFYNTALVVNRQGRLAGKYRKVNLPPEEHWATPGDSLSVFNLDFGRVGVLICWDFWFTEPAKKLVEKGAELLVVPTWCNIKQNLKINNAQNGVPILFSVLRSTTCTEGGRQDVHSSVYDPLGRPVSTVHAVGESRIAVAEVRLGAVKNLARGKAVKTGAPGLSGFPARNVVDGLYNTERDAPAGSQTAWKARPLPQWIEIDLGSRHTLRRLSLALFGGENYRFRIEGSGDGEHYTQLADTLSHYETFIEHGIAGAEIYSVLLPVAREGYRYVRVTVNSATKREITINEILIFGDP
;
A
#
# COMPACT_ATOMS: atom_id res chain seq x y z
N MET A 1 35.30 -15.79 36.50
CA MET A 1 34.11 -16.49 35.95
C MET A 1 32.82 -15.63 35.90
N ARG A 2 32.89 -14.30 35.67
CA ARG A 2 31.69 -13.41 35.59
C ARG A 2 31.46 -12.74 34.22
N GLY A 3 32.34 -12.96 33.23
CA GLY A 3 32.31 -12.24 31.94
C GLY A 3 31.70 -12.98 30.74
N LYS A 4 31.28 -14.25 30.88
CA LYS A 4 30.74 -15.06 29.75
C LYS A 4 29.21 -15.18 29.72
N TRP A 5 28.52 -14.73 30.77
CA TRP A 5 27.06 -14.86 30.87
C TRP A 5 26.28 -13.65 30.31
N ILE A 6 26.91 -12.48 30.22
CA ILE A 6 26.25 -11.25 29.71
C ILE A 6 26.14 -11.25 28.18
N THR A 7 27.14 -11.78 27.47
CA THR A 7 27.14 -11.86 26.01
C THR A 7 26.16 -12.90 25.48
N ALA A 8 25.98 -14.03 26.18
CA ALA A 8 24.99 -15.04 25.81
C ALA A 8 23.55 -14.55 26.02
N LEU A 9 23.29 -13.72 27.05
CA LEU A 9 21.97 -13.15 27.30
C LEU A 9 21.59 -12.07 26.27
N CYS A 10 22.54 -11.25 25.81
CA CYS A 10 22.30 -10.31 24.71
C CYS A 10 22.05 -11.01 23.37
N LEU A 11 22.71 -12.14 23.09
CA LEU A 11 22.50 -12.92 21.86
C LEU A 11 21.19 -13.74 21.89
N LEU A 12 20.74 -14.18 23.06
CA LEU A 12 19.48 -14.93 23.21
C LEU A 12 18.23 -14.03 23.19
N VAL A 13 18.32 -12.76 23.60
CA VAL A 13 17.21 -11.80 23.47
C VAL A 13 17.00 -11.36 22.02
N SER A 14 18.01 -11.45 21.15
CA SER A 14 17.90 -11.16 19.72
C SER A 14 17.40 -12.33 18.87
N PHE A 15 17.19 -13.53 19.44
CA PHE A 15 16.84 -14.73 18.67
C PHE A 15 15.49 -15.35 19.07
N ALA A 16 14.71 -14.70 19.93
CA ALA A 16 13.42 -15.18 20.40
C ALA A 16 12.27 -14.19 20.10
N MET A 17 12.18 -13.72 18.86
CA MET A 17 10.88 -13.49 18.26
C MET A 17 10.80 -14.43 17.06
N ALA A 18 10.09 -15.55 17.22
CA ALA A 18 9.46 -16.17 16.07
C ALA A 18 8.44 -15.13 15.57
N GLU A 19 8.91 -14.15 14.78
CA GLU A 19 8.11 -13.04 14.30
C GLU A 19 6.89 -13.62 13.61
N LYS A 20 5.72 -13.28 14.12
CA LYS A 20 4.44 -13.67 13.54
C LYS A 20 4.38 -13.11 12.11
N ARG A 21 4.78 -13.93 11.13
CA ARG A 21 4.78 -13.55 9.71
C ARG A 21 3.38 -13.44 9.15
N ILE A 22 2.38 -14.07 9.76
CA ILE A 22 0.97 -13.97 9.37
C ILE A 22 0.23 -13.20 10.46
N VAL A 23 -0.27 -12.02 10.11
CA VAL A 23 -0.90 -11.07 11.03
C VAL A 23 -2.37 -10.94 10.71
N ARG A 24 -3.21 -10.97 11.74
CA ARG A 24 -4.65 -10.77 11.57
C ARG A 24 -4.98 -9.30 11.75
N VAL A 25 -5.40 -8.65 10.68
CA VAL A 25 -5.66 -7.21 10.65
C VAL A 25 -7.14 -6.91 10.45
N GLY A 26 -7.58 -5.77 10.96
CA GLY A 26 -8.94 -5.25 10.78
C GLY A 26 -8.94 -3.79 10.33
N ALA A 27 -9.70 -3.51 9.27
CA ALA A 27 -10.04 -2.14 8.90
C ALA A 27 -11.51 -1.86 9.15
N VAL A 28 -11.79 -0.81 9.92
CA VAL A 28 -13.17 -0.44 10.23
C VAL A 28 -13.77 0.39 9.11
N SER A 29 -14.91 -0.07 8.60
CA SER A 29 -15.83 0.71 7.79
C SER A 29 -16.95 1.19 8.70
N MET A 30 -16.91 2.48 9.04
CA MET A 30 -17.96 3.07 9.87
C MET A 30 -19.20 3.36 9.03
N GLU A 31 -20.36 2.97 9.54
CA GLU A 31 -21.65 3.23 8.93
C GLU A 31 -22.21 4.59 9.36
N LYS A 32 -23.16 5.12 8.58
CA LYS A 32 -23.58 6.52 8.62
C LYS A 32 -24.33 6.84 9.92
N THR A 33 -23.71 7.59 10.83
CA THR A 33 -24.35 8.51 11.81
C THR A 33 -23.35 9.34 12.64
N LEU A 34 -22.04 9.11 12.51
CA LEU A 34 -21.02 10.02 13.03
C LEU A 34 -20.96 11.32 12.23
N ASN A 35 -21.94 12.16 12.53
CA ASN A 35 -21.92 13.56 12.18
C ASN A 35 -20.73 14.19 12.92
N PHE A 36 -19.90 14.99 12.23
CA PHE A 36 -18.88 15.84 12.87
C PHE A 36 -19.43 16.63 14.08
N ARG A 37 -20.76 16.81 14.12
CA ARG A 37 -21.51 17.44 15.22
C ARG A 37 -21.66 16.60 16.50
N GLN A 38 -21.42 15.29 16.48
CA GLN A 38 -21.51 14.48 17.68
C GLN A 38 -20.37 14.80 18.66
N PRO A 39 -20.67 14.90 19.97
CA PRO A 39 -19.67 15.04 21.03
C PRO A 39 -18.67 13.89 21.05
N LEU A 40 -17.41 14.17 21.41
CA LEU A 40 -16.31 13.19 21.41
C LEU A 40 -16.61 11.93 22.23
N ASP A 41 -17.24 12.06 23.39
CA ASP A 41 -17.59 10.96 24.29
C ASP A 41 -18.59 9.98 23.67
N VAL A 42 -19.54 10.47 22.87
CA VAL A 42 -20.47 9.63 22.10
C VAL A 42 -19.70 8.79 21.08
N LYS A 43 -18.79 9.43 20.33
CA LYS A 43 -17.98 8.74 19.30
C LYS A 43 -17.06 7.69 19.92
N ILE A 44 -16.48 7.99 21.08
CA ILE A 44 -15.71 7.01 21.86
C ILE A 44 -16.62 5.83 22.25
N ARG A 45 -17.80 6.10 22.81
CA ARG A 45 -18.74 5.04 23.23
C ARG A 45 -19.18 4.14 22.07
N GLU A 46 -19.41 4.70 20.89
CA GLU A 46 -19.83 3.96 19.70
C GLU A 46 -18.75 3.02 19.17
N VAL A 47 -17.46 3.41 19.25
CA VAL A 47 -16.37 2.57 18.73
C VAL A 47 -15.92 1.48 19.72
N MET A 48 -16.16 1.67 21.03
CA MET A 48 -15.70 0.72 22.06
C MET A 48 -16.21 -0.72 21.86
N PRO A 49 -17.48 -0.97 21.50
CA PRO A 49 -17.94 -2.32 21.17
C PRO A 49 -17.17 -2.96 20.00
N LEU A 50 -16.82 -2.17 18.97
CA LEU A 50 -16.04 -2.65 17.82
C LEU A 50 -14.61 -3.02 18.25
N ILE A 51 -13.98 -2.21 19.10
CA ILE A 51 -12.65 -2.50 19.67
C ILE A 51 -12.71 -3.78 20.51
N LYS A 52 -13.73 -3.92 21.37
CA LYS A 52 -13.92 -5.12 22.18
C LYS A 52 -14.10 -6.38 21.32
N LYS A 53 -14.94 -6.30 20.27
CA LYS A 53 -15.14 -7.38 19.31
C LYS A 53 -13.85 -7.73 18.55
N SER A 54 -12.98 -6.75 18.32
CA SER A 54 -11.70 -6.93 17.62
C SER A 54 -10.63 -7.63 18.47
N GLY A 55 -10.71 -7.46 19.79
CA GLY A 55 -9.74 -7.97 20.75
C GLY A 55 -9.61 -9.50 20.81
N ALA A 56 -8.71 -9.95 21.67
CA ALA A 56 -8.34 -11.36 21.84
C ALA A 56 -9.52 -12.30 22.16
N ALA A 57 -10.57 -11.82 22.81
CA ALA A 57 -11.77 -12.61 23.15
C ALA A 57 -12.82 -12.68 22.02
N GLY A 58 -12.61 -11.96 20.91
CA GLY A 58 -13.50 -11.93 19.76
C GLY A 58 -12.78 -12.35 18.49
N LEU A 59 -12.52 -11.39 17.60
CA LEU A 59 -11.85 -11.60 16.32
C LEU A 59 -10.35 -11.86 16.46
N ALA A 60 -9.76 -11.65 17.65
CA ALA A 60 -8.34 -11.88 17.92
C ALA A 60 -7.42 -11.21 16.89
N LEU A 61 -7.73 -9.96 16.55
CA LEU A 61 -6.90 -9.17 15.64
C LEU A 61 -5.61 -8.74 16.33
N ASP A 62 -4.51 -8.70 15.60
CA ASP A 62 -3.26 -8.09 16.02
C ASP A 62 -3.29 -6.57 15.87
N LEU A 63 -4.02 -6.07 14.87
CA LEU A 63 -4.11 -4.64 14.53
C LEU A 63 -5.53 -4.28 14.11
N LEU A 64 -6.08 -3.23 14.72
CA LEU A 64 -7.29 -2.54 14.29
C LEU A 64 -6.96 -1.12 13.82
N VAL A 65 -7.42 -0.76 12.63
CA VAL A 65 -7.29 0.59 12.09
C VAL A 65 -8.67 1.24 12.04
N LEU A 66 -8.77 2.42 12.66
CA LEU A 66 -9.94 3.29 12.63
C LEU A 66 -9.79 4.37 11.56
N PRO A 67 -10.88 4.82 10.91
CA PRO A 67 -10.81 5.78 9.82
C PRO A 67 -10.26 7.16 10.20
N GLU A 68 -9.80 7.89 9.18
CA GLU A 68 -9.57 9.33 9.28
C GLU A 68 -10.86 10.05 9.66
N TYR A 69 -10.71 11.14 10.41
CA TYR A 69 -11.79 12.03 10.81
C TYR A 69 -12.91 11.47 11.69
N LEU A 70 -12.83 10.20 12.09
CA LEU A 70 -13.79 9.59 13.01
C LEU A 70 -14.01 10.43 14.27
N PHE A 71 -12.94 10.99 14.84
CA PHE A 71 -13.01 11.78 16.08
C PHE A 71 -12.95 13.29 15.86
N ARG A 72 -12.93 13.77 14.61
CA ARG A 72 -12.92 15.22 14.33
C ARG A 72 -14.19 15.87 14.87
N GLY A 73 -14.04 17.02 15.53
CA GLY A 73 -15.16 17.84 16.00
C GLY A 73 -15.93 18.49 14.84
N ARG A 74 -16.83 19.42 15.17
CA ARG A 74 -17.58 20.20 14.14
C ARG A 74 -16.65 20.92 13.18
N ASN A 75 -15.52 21.37 13.70
CA ASN A 75 -14.39 21.96 13.01
C ASN A 75 -13.10 21.44 13.68
N HIS A 76 -11.95 21.87 13.18
CA HIS A 76 -10.66 21.45 13.72
C HIS A 76 -10.48 21.88 15.18
N GLU A 77 -10.84 23.13 15.54
CA GLU A 77 -10.67 23.65 16.91
C GLU A 77 -11.49 22.89 17.96
N SER A 78 -12.78 22.67 17.70
CA SER A 78 -13.71 22.06 18.66
C SER A 78 -13.41 20.59 18.95
N GLY A 79 -12.67 19.92 18.08
CA GLY A 79 -12.21 18.54 18.28
C GLY A 79 -10.72 18.42 18.59
N ALA A 80 -10.00 19.55 18.68
CA ALA A 80 -8.56 19.52 18.85
C ALA A 80 -8.17 19.08 20.26
N GLN A 81 -7.14 18.25 20.35
CA GLN A 81 -6.65 17.71 21.61
C GLN A 81 -5.15 17.89 21.72
N LYS A 82 -4.67 18.29 22.90
CA LYS A 82 -3.25 18.17 23.25
C LYS A 82 -3.01 16.75 23.72
N LEU A 83 -1.92 16.13 23.27
CA LEU A 83 -1.64 14.72 23.61
C LEU A 83 -1.41 14.51 25.11
N SER A 84 -0.94 15.53 25.84
CA SER A 84 -0.68 15.47 27.27
C SER A 84 -1.94 15.31 28.14
N ASN A 85 -3.13 15.60 27.61
CA ASN A 85 -4.40 15.50 28.33
C ASN A 85 -5.56 15.03 27.44
N SER A 86 -5.27 14.20 26.43
CA SER A 86 -6.27 13.70 25.50
C SER A 86 -7.07 12.54 26.08
N VAL A 87 -8.34 12.80 26.39
CA VAL A 87 -9.31 11.77 26.83
C VAL A 87 -9.44 10.65 25.80
N LEU A 88 -9.39 10.99 24.51
CA LEU A 88 -9.42 9.99 23.44
C LEU A 88 -8.19 9.08 23.50
N LEU A 89 -6.98 9.64 23.63
CA LEU A 89 -5.75 8.85 23.72
C LEU A 89 -5.78 7.91 24.93
N ASP A 90 -6.19 8.40 26.09
CA ASP A 90 -6.24 7.59 27.30
C ASP A 90 -7.28 6.47 27.21
N SER A 91 -8.44 6.76 26.59
CA SER A 91 -9.47 5.76 26.29
C SER A 91 -8.95 4.67 25.35
N MET A 92 -8.20 5.04 24.30
CA MET A 92 -7.63 4.08 23.35
C MET A 92 -6.51 3.24 23.96
N LYS A 93 -5.67 3.82 24.83
CA LYS A 93 -4.66 3.08 25.60
C LYS A 93 -5.31 2.03 26.50
N ALA A 94 -6.32 2.42 27.27
CA ALA A 94 -7.04 1.50 28.15
C ALA A 94 -7.72 0.37 27.34
N ALA A 95 -8.39 0.73 26.24
CA ALA A 95 -9.06 -0.24 25.38
C ALA A 95 -8.08 -1.21 24.71
N ALA A 96 -6.94 -0.72 24.21
CA ALA A 96 -5.90 -1.54 23.60
C ALA A 96 -5.32 -2.57 24.60
N ALA A 97 -5.00 -2.14 25.83
CA ALA A 97 -4.49 -3.02 26.87
C ALA A 97 -5.52 -4.07 27.31
N ALA A 98 -6.76 -3.65 27.56
CA ALA A 98 -7.83 -4.53 28.00
C ALA A 98 -8.16 -5.63 26.97
N ASN A 99 -8.04 -5.30 25.68
CA ASN A 99 -8.40 -6.18 24.58
C ASN A 99 -7.18 -6.88 23.92
N ARG A 100 -5.96 -6.58 24.38
CA ARG A 100 -4.68 -7.08 23.86
C ARG A 100 -4.54 -6.93 22.34
N ILE A 101 -4.81 -5.72 21.85
CA ILE A 101 -4.81 -5.38 20.42
C ILE A 101 -4.04 -4.09 20.14
N ASN A 102 -3.31 -4.01 19.03
CA ASN A 102 -2.75 -2.75 18.56
C ASN A 102 -3.83 -1.91 17.86
N ILE A 103 -3.89 -0.60 18.13
CA ILE A 103 -4.92 0.30 17.58
C ILE A 103 -4.25 1.49 16.90
N ILE A 104 -4.65 1.76 15.66
CA ILE A 104 -4.31 2.98 14.95
C ILE A 104 -5.59 3.80 14.77
N PHE A 105 -5.54 5.04 15.24
CA PHE A 105 -6.67 5.97 15.21
C PHE A 105 -6.17 7.39 14.99
N GLN A 106 -7.07 8.32 14.71
CA GLN A 106 -6.70 9.70 14.42
C GLN A 106 -7.35 10.72 15.34
N LEU A 107 -6.72 11.87 15.46
CA LEU A 107 -7.28 13.07 16.08
C LEU A 107 -6.75 14.34 15.42
N VAL A 108 -7.42 15.46 15.70
CA VAL A 108 -6.84 16.79 15.45
C VAL A 108 -5.92 17.12 16.62
N GLU A 109 -4.61 17.09 16.38
CA GLU A 109 -3.62 17.40 17.42
C GLU A 109 -3.46 18.91 17.53
N LYS A 110 -3.48 19.45 18.75
CA LYS A 110 -3.09 20.84 19.02
C LYS A 110 -1.70 20.88 19.67
N GLU A 111 -0.78 21.60 19.05
CA GLU A 111 0.55 21.89 19.60
C GLU A 111 0.86 23.39 19.45
N GLY A 112 0.92 24.10 20.58
CA GLY A 112 0.90 25.56 20.57
C GLY A 112 -0.36 26.08 19.87
N GLU A 113 -0.14 26.95 18.88
CA GLU A 113 -1.17 27.53 18.02
C GLU A 113 -1.43 26.73 16.73
N ARG A 114 -0.72 25.61 16.53
CA ARG A 114 -0.83 24.78 15.32
C ARG A 114 -1.75 23.60 15.53
N PHE A 115 -2.44 23.23 14.45
CA PHE A 115 -3.28 22.05 14.37
C PHE A 115 -2.69 21.05 13.37
N TYR A 116 -2.81 19.77 13.65
CA TYR A 116 -2.31 18.71 12.76
C TYR A 116 -3.34 17.59 12.60
N ASN A 117 -3.48 17.08 11.39
CA ASN A 117 -4.16 15.81 11.14
C ASN A 117 -3.21 14.67 11.54
N THR A 118 -3.49 14.00 12.66
CA THR A 118 -2.52 13.12 13.32
C THR A 118 -3.08 11.73 13.55
N ALA A 119 -2.37 10.71 13.07
CA ALA A 119 -2.56 9.33 13.44
C ALA A 119 -1.70 8.96 14.65
N LEU A 120 -2.29 8.24 15.61
CA LEU A 120 -1.63 7.71 16.79
C LEU A 120 -1.63 6.19 16.72
N VAL A 121 -0.49 5.62 17.12
CA VAL A 121 -0.29 4.17 17.16
C VAL A 121 -0.18 3.76 18.62
N VAL A 122 -1.17 3.01 19.11
CA VAL A 122 -1.18 2.47 20.47
C VAL A 122 -0.98 0.97 20.40
N ASN A 123 -0.01 0.46 21.15
CA ASN A 123 0.29 -0.96 21.16
C ASN A 123 -0.64 -1.76 22.07
N ARG A 124 -0.61 -3.09 21.96
CA ARG A 124 -1.47 -4.00 22.77
C ARG A 124 -1.21 -3.98 24.28
N GLN A 125 -0.17 -3.29 24.75
CA GLN A 125 0.07 -3.03 26.17
C GLN A 125 -0.51 -1.69 26.64
N GLY A 126 -1.19 -0.94 25.76
CA GLY A 126 -1.75 0.37 26.06
C GLY A 126 -0.71 1.49 26.08
N ARG A 127 0.45 1.32 25.45
CA ARG A 127 1.48 2.37 25.33
C ARG A 127 1.36 3.06 23.97
N LEU A 128 1.63 4.37 23.95
CA LEU A 128 1.75 5.11 22.69
C LEU A 128 3.08 4.70 22.03
N ALA A 129 3.01 3.95 20.94
CA ALA A 129 4.17 3.55 20.14
C ALA A 129 4.69 4.70 19.27
N GLY A 130 3.83 5.65 18.91
CA GLY A 130 4.22 6.88 18.24
C GLY A 130 3.05 7.64 17.60
N LYS A 131 3.38 8.73 16.91
CA LYS A 131 2.43 9.57 16.17
C LYS A 131 2.95 9.84 14.76
N TYR A 132 2.03 10.01 13.82
CA TYR A 132 2.31 10.44 12.45
C TYR A 132 1.40 11.62 12.10
N ARG A 133 2.00 12.74 11.71
CA ARG A 133 1.29 13.94 11.23
C ARG A 133 1.23 13.87 9.70
N LYS A 134 0.04 14.02 9.12
CA LYS A 134 -0.19 13.96 7.67
C LYS A 134 0.74 14.92 6.94
N VAL A 135 1.47 14.42 5.93
CA VAL A 135 2.50 15.20 5.23
C VAL A 135 1.89 15.93 4.05
N ASN A 136 1.10 15.24 3.23
CA ASN A 136 0.46 15.81 2.05
C ASN A 136 -0.96 16.26 2.41
N LEU A 137 -1.15 17.57 2.55
CA LEU A 137 -2.45 18.14 2.85
C LEU A 137 -3.24 18.41 1.56
N PRO A 138 -4.49 17.95 1.45
CA PRO A 138 -5.36 18.36 0.37
C PRO A 138 -5.78 19.83 0.56
N PRO A 139 -6.24 20.54 -0.49
CA PRO A 139 -6.64 21.95 -0.41
C PRO A 139 -7.67 22.26 0.69
N GLU A 140 -8.55 21.30 1.00
CA GLU A 140 -9.59 21.40 2.03
C GLU A 140 -9.03 21.40 3.46
N GLU A 141 -7.77 21.02 3.65
CA GLU A 141 -7.06 20.97 4.94
C GLU A 141 -6.18 22.19 5.21
N HIS A 142 -6.53 23.35 4.67
CA HIS A 142 -5.85 24.64 4.93
C HIS A 142 -5.75 25.02 6.43
N TRP A 143 -6.53 24.36 7.30
CA TRP A 143 -6.46 24.52 8.76
C TRP A 143 -5.30 23.76 9.41
N ALA A 144 -4.76 22.74 8.74
CA ALA A 144 -3.72 21.87 9.28
C ALA A 144 -2.32 22.36 8.88
N THR A 145 -1.37 22.16 9.78
CA THR A 145 0.06 22.27 9.46
C THR A 145 0.54 20.91 8.93
N PRO A 146 1.32 20.86 7.83
CA PRO A 146 1.91 19.63 7.34
C PRO A 146 2.85 18.97 8.37
N GLY A 147 2.89 17.64 8.37
CA GLY A 147 3.94 16.88 9.01
C GLY A 147 5.29 17.03 8.29
N ASP A 148 6.37 16.72 8.99
CA ASP A 148 7.75 16.87 8.48
C ASP A 148 8.41 15.54 8.07
N SER A 149 7.78 14.41 8.39
CA SER A 149 8.42 13.11 8.24
C SER A 149 7.44 11.94 8.10
N LEU A 150 7.76 11.05 7.16
CA LEU A 150 7.11 9.74 7.02
C LEU A 150 7.68 8.76 8.05
N SER A 151 6.81 8.10 8.81
CA SER A 151 7.20 7.28 9.97
C SER A 151 6.77 5.81 9.83
N VAL A 152 7.68 4.91 10.23
CA VAL A 152 7.43 3.47 10.36
C VAL A 152 7.45 3.13 11.85
N PHE A 153 6.44 2.37 12.30
CA PHE A 153 6.27 2.01 13.71
C PHE A 153 6.57 0.53 13.91
N ASN A 154 7.38 0.22 14.93
CA ASN A 154 7.66 -1.14 15.35
C ASN A 154 6.53 -1.61 16.28
N LEU A 155 5.75 -2.59 15.82
CA LEU A 155 4.77 -3.31 16.63
C LEU A 155 5.28 -4.72 16.91
N ASP A 156 4.64 -5.41 17.84
CA ASP A 156 5.08 -6.73 18.31
C ASP A 156 5.00 -7.83 17.24
N PHE A 157 4.33 -7.57 16.13
CA PHE A 157 4.25 -8.47 14.98
C PHE A 157 5.14 -8.05 13.80
N GLY A 158 5.62 -6.81 13.74
CA GLY A 158 6.39 -6.29 12.60
C GLY A 158 6.25 -4.78 12.40
N ARG A 159 6.72 -4.30 11.24
CA ARG A 159 6.85 -2.86 10.95
C ARG A 159 5.69 -2.30 10.13
N VAL A 160 5.04 -1.25 10.63
CA VAL A 160 3.85 -0.64 10.01
C VAL A 160 4.13 0.79 9.57
N GLY A 161 3.93 1.08 8.29
CA GLY A 161 3.91 2.44 7.75
C GLY A 161 2.50 3.01 7.75
N VAL A 162 2.34 4.28 8.13
CA VAL A 162 1.04 4.98 8.15
C VAL A 162 1.02 6.09 7.11
N LEU A 163 -0.01 6.09 6.26
CA LEU A 163 -0.29 7.14 5.29
C LEU A 163 -1.72 7.62 5.52
N ILE A 164 -1.95 8.93 5.65
CA ILE A 164 -3.30 9.44 5.91
C ILE A 164 -3.87 9.94 4.60
N CYS A 165 -4.94 9.28 4.12
CA CYS A 165 -5.75 9.77 3.01
C CYS A 165 -4.93 10.30 1.83
N TRP A 166 -4.93 11.61 1.61
CA TRP A 166 -4.20 12.28 0.52
C TRP A 166 -2.71 11.92 0.42
N ASP A 167 -2.05 11.47 1.49
CA ASP A 167 -0.70 10.91 1.40
C ASP A 167 -0.60 9.73 0.42
N PHE A 168 -1.63 8.88 0.36
CA PHE A 168 -1.68 7.71 -0.51
C PHE A 168 -2.05 8.06 -1.95
N TRP A 169 -2.53 9.29 -2.18
CA TRP A 169 -2.72 9.80 -3.54
C TRP A 169 -1.38 9.86 -4.29
N PHE A 170 -0.26 9.95 -3.58
CA PHE A 170 1.08 9.95 -4.14
C PHE A 170 1.73 8.57 -3.94
N THR A 171 2.63 8.17 -4.84
CA THR A 171 3.32 6.88 -4.76
C THR A 171 4.63 6.97 -3.97
N GLU A 172 5.25 8.14 -3.96
CA GLU A 172 6.51 8.42 -3.25
C GLU A 172 6.40 8.17 -1.73
N PRO A 173 5.30 8.54 -1.04
CA PRO A 173 5.19 8.29 0.39
C PRO A 173 5.20 6.80 0.75
N ALA A 174 4.45 5.98 0.00
CA ALA A 174 4.44 4.53 0.19
C ALA A 174 5.81 3.92 -0.07
N LYS A 175 6.47 4.34 -1.16
CA LYS A 175 7.84 3.94 -1.51
C LYS A 175 8.83 4.24 -0.40
N LYS A 176 8.84 5.46 0.11
CA LYS A 176 9.72 5.88 1.21
C LYS A 176 9.47 5.09 2.50
N LEU A 177 8.23 4.75 2.81
CA LEU A 177 7.92 3.93 3.99
C LEU A 177 8.43 2.49 3.84
N VAL A 178 8.28 1.88 2.67
CA VAL A 178 8.83 0.54 2.42
C VAL A 178 10.35 0.54 2.38
N GLU A 179 10.99 1.58 1.84
CA GLU A 179 12.45 1.76 1.91
C GLU A 179 12.95 1.94 3.35
N LYS A 180 12.13 2.54 4.23
CA LYS A 180 12.36 2.57 5.69
C LYS A 180 12.03 1.25 6.40
N GLY A 181 11.63 0.22 5.66
CA GLY A 181 11.39 -1.13 6.15
C GLY A 181 9.97 -1.40 6.63
N ALA A 182 8.97 -0.62 6.21
CA ALA A 182 7.57 -0.99 6.42
C ALA A 182 7.25 -2.33 5.74
N GLU A 183 6.57 -3.21 6.45
CA GLU A 183 6.14 -4.55 6.00
C GLU A 183 4.63 -4.63 5.79
N LEU A 184 3.91 -3.59 6.22
CA LEU A 184 2.47 -3.36 6.08
C LEU A 184 2.25 -1.85 5.96
N LEU A 185 1.44 -1.41 5.00
CA LEU A 185 0.97 -0.02 4.93
C LEU A 185 -0.48 0.05 5.40
N VAL A 186 -0.78 1.03 6.24
CA VAL A 186 -2.15 1.34 6.64
C VAL A 186 -2.54 2.73 6.17
N VAL A 187 -3.77 2.82 5.70
CA VAL A 187 -4.34 4.01 5.07
C VAL A 187 -5.68 4.33 5.70
N PRO A 188 -5.72 4.99 6.86
CA PRO A 188 -6.95 5.56 7.36
C PRO A 188 -7.34 6.76 6.48
N THR A 189 -8.56 6.77 5.99
CA THR A 189 -9.04 7.78 5.04
C THR A 189 -10.52 8.08 5.22
N TRP A 190 -10.92 9.30 4.87
CA TRP A 190 -12.30 9.71 4.80
C TRP A 190 -12.98 9.40 3.46
N CYS A 191 -12.21 9.04 2.42
CA CYS A 191 -12.71 8.92 1.07
C CYS A 191 -12.09 7.76 0.28
N ASN A 192 -12.64 7.49 -0.91
CA ASN A 192 -12.08 6.45 -1.78
C ASN A 192 -10.89 6.99 -2.59
N ILE A 193 -9.70 6.86 -2.01
CA ILE A 193 -8.39 7.23 -2.59
C ILE A 193 -7.65 6.03 -3.21
N LYS A 194 -8.37 4.95 -3.55
CA LYS A 194 -7.76 3.70 -4.02
C LYS A 194 -7.32 3.73 -5.49
N GLN A 195 -7.29 4.90 -6.11
CA GLN A 195 -6.91 5.06 -7.52
C GLN A 195 -5.49 4.50 -7.72
N ASN A 196 -4.51 5.02 -6.97
CA ASN A 196 -3.11 4.56 -7.02
C ASN A 196 -2.82 3.27 -6.24
N LEU A 197 -3.84 2.52 -5.83
CA LEU A 197 -3.66 1.31 -5.02
C LEU A 197 -2.79 0.27 -5.72
N LYS A 198 -3.06 0.03 -6.99
CA LYS A 198 -2.40 -1.04 -7.75
C LYS A 198 -0.94 -0.69 -8.00
N ILE A 199 -0.68 0.58 -8.26
CA ILE A 199 0.68 1.12 -8.40
C ILE A 199 1.45 0.97 -7.10
N ASN A 200 0.85 1.38 -5.98
CA ASN A 200 1.49 1.26 -4.67
C ASN A 200 1.75 -0.21 -4.30
N ASN A 201 0.83 -1.14 -4.61
CA ASN A 201 1.11 -2.58 -4.40
C ASN A 201 2.19 -3.11 -5.34
N ALA A 202 2.14 -2.74 -6.63
CA ALA A 202 3.14 -3.12 -7.61
C ALA A 202 4.55 -2.63 -7.23
N GLN A 203 4.71 -1.36 -6.90
CA GLN A 203 6.03 -0.81 -6.64
C GLN A 203 6.63 -1.29 -5.32
N ASN A 204 5.78 -1.50 -4.31
CA ASN A 204 6.22 -1.67 -2.94
C ASN A 204 6.07 -3.11 -2.43
N GLY A 205 5.15 -3.88 -3.00
CA GLY A 205 4.98 -5.30 -2.71
C GLY A 205 4.66 -5.60 -1.26
N VAL A 206 4.00 -4.70 -0.53
CA VAL A 206 3.59 -4.92 0.86
C VAL A 206 2.06 -4.95 0.92
N PRO A 207 1.45 -5.66 1.87
CA PRO A 207 0.01 -5.58 2.07
C PRO A 207 -0.40 -4.15 2.39
N ILE A 208 -1.59 -3.75 1.94
CA ILE A 208 -2.14 -2.41 2.15
C ILE A 208 -3.54 -2.51 2.74
N LEU A 209 -3.78 -1.79 3.83
CA LEU A 209 -5.02 -1.80 4.59
C LEU A 209 -5.71 -0.43 4.53
N PHE A 210 -6.93 -0.36 3.98
CA PHE A 210 -7.74 0.86 3.96
C PHE A 210 -8.82 0.80 5.01
N SER A 211 -8.83 1.77 5.93
CA SER A 211 -9.95 1.99 6.84
C SER A 211 -10.63 3.28 6.47
N VAL A 212 -11.89 3.17 6.07
CA VAL A 212 -12.62 4.28 5.44
C VAL A 212 -13.83 4.71 6.24
N LEU A 213 -13.94 6.02 6.47
CA LEU A 213 -15.13 6.65 7.01
C LEU A 213 -16.10 6.86 5.85
N ARG A 214 -17.28 6.25 5.87
CA ARG A 214 -18.25 6.34 4.76
C ARG A 214 -18.66 7.80 4.52
N SER A 215 -18.13 8.42 3.47
CA SER A 215 -18.55 9.74 3.00
C SER A 215 -19.44 9.61 1.76
N THR A 216 -20.67 10.14 1.80
CA THR A 216 -21.52 10.27 0.62
C THR A 216 -21.21 11.51 -0.23
N THR A 217 -20.25 12.32 0.19
CA THR A 217 -19.90 13.61 -0.44
C THR A 217 -18.56 13.57 -1.18
N CYS A 218 -17.81 12.47 -1.10
CA CYS A 218 -16.65 12.28 -1.96
C CYS A 218 -17.11 11.77 -3.33
N THR A 219 -17.41 12.72 -4.21
CA THR A 219 -17.91 12.49 -5.57
C THR A 219 -16.87 12.82 -6.64
N GLU A 220 -15.57 12.70 -6.36
CA GLU A 220 -14.59 12.60 -7.45
C GLU A 220 -14.78 11.22 -8.12
N GLY A 221 -15.51 11.19 -9.24
CA GLY A 221 -15.73 10.00 -10.05
C GLY A 221 -17.10 9.31 -9.92
N GLY A 222 -18.12 9.98 -9.37
CA GLY A 222 -19.47 9.42 -9.22
C GLY A 222 -19.66 8.63 -7.91
N ARG A 223 -20.86 8.07 -7.70
CA ARG A 223 -21.21 7.21 -6.54
C ARG A 223 -20.30 5.98 -6.51
N GLN A 224 -19.11 6.10 -5.94
CA GLN A 224 -18.26 4.96 -5.68
C GLN A 224 -18.50 4.51 -4.26
N ASP A 225 -18.96 3.27 -4.12
CA ASP A 225 -19.20 2.69 -2.82
C ASP A 225 -17.86 2.61 -2.04
N VAL A 226 -17.87 3.22 -0.86
CA VAL A 226 -16.68 3.45 -0.05
C VAL A 226 -16.50 2.28 0.91
N HIS A 227 -15.44 1.48 0.73
CA HIS A 227 -15.21 0.25 1.50
C HIS A 227 -13.88 0.24 2.21
N SER A 228 -13.91 -0.16 3.47
CA SER A 228 -12.70 -0.65 4.11
C SER A 228 -12.33 -1.99 3.54
N SER A 229 -11.05 -2.18 3.28
CA SER A 229 -10.57 -3.39 2.62
C SER A 229 -9.10 -3.63 2.91
N VAL A 230 -8.71 -4.90 2.80
CA VAL A 230 -7.34 -5.37 2.93
C VAL A 230 -6.88 -5.90 1.58
N TYR A 231 -5.71 -5.49 1.14
CA TYR A 231 -5.08 -5.96 -0.08
C TYR A 231 -3.80 -6.72 0.25
N ASP A 232 -3.56 -7.81 -0.48
CA ASP A 232 -2.29 -8.53 -0.41
C ASP A 232 -1.17 -7.72 -1.10
N PRO A 233 0.11 -8.12 -0.94
CA PRO A 233 1.25 -7.52 -1.64
C PRO A 233 1.12 -7.35 -3.15
N LEU A 234 0.24 -8.15 -3.78
CA LEU A 234 0.02 -8.15 -5.22
C LEU A 234 -1.14 -7.23 -5.61
N GLY A 235 -1.81 -6.61 -4.64
CA GLY A 235 -2.94 -5.71 -4.84
C GLY A 235 -4.28 -6.41 -5.03
N ARG A 236 -4.37 -7.70 -4.73
CA ARG A 236 -5.64 -8.43 -4.74
C ARG A 236 -6.41 -8.16 -3.45
N PRO A 237 -7.72 -7.88 -3.50
CA PRO A 237 -8.52 -7.72 -2.29
C PRO A 237 -8.61 -9.06 -1.56
N VAL A 238 -8.13 -9.11 -0.32
CA VAL A 238 -8.26 -10.28 0.57
C VAL A 238 -9.57 -10.22 1.34
N SER A 239 -10.02 -9.02 1.69
CA SER A 239 -11.26 -8.79 2.43
C SER A 239 -11.76 -7.38 2.16
N THR A 240 -13.05 -7.25 1.90
CA THR A 240 -13.72 -5.96 1.65
C THR A 240 -15.05 -5.98 2.38
N VAL A 241 -15.37 -4.91 3.11
CA VAL A 241 -16.66 -4.79 3.78
C VAL A 241 -17.40 -3.52 3.40
N HIS A 242 -18.71 -3.70 3.28
CA HIS A 242 -19.67 -2.65 2.97
C HIS A 242 -20.47 -2.36 4.23
N ALA A 243 -20.27 -1.18 4.82
CA ALA A 243 -21.05 -0.73 5.98
C ALA A 243 -22.38 -0.12 5.51
N VAL A 244 -23.41 -0.97 5.40
CA VAL A 244 -24.80 -0.61 5.10
C VAL A 244 -25.68 -1.11 6.24
N GLY A 245 -26.37 -0.21 6.94
CA GLY A 245 -27.19 -0.52 8.12
C GLY A 245 -26.43 -0.79 9.42
N GLU A 246 -25.10 -1.04 9.36
CA GLU A 246 -24.25 -1.22 10.53
C GLU A 246 -22.75 -0.99 10.22
N SER A 247 -21.96 -0.59 11.22
CA SER A 247 -20.50 -0.49 11.12
C SER A 247 -19.86 -1.88 11.04
N ARG A 248 -18.89 -2.08 10.15
CA ARG A 248 -18.28 -3.39 9.87
C ARG A 248 -16.76 -3.34 9.91
N ILE A 249 -16.14 -4.51 10.06
CA ILE A 249 -14.68 -4.68 10.08
C ILE A 249 -14.28 -5.60 8.94
N ALA A 250 -13.47 -5.13 7.99
CA ALA A 250 -12.79 -6.00 7.03
C ALA A 250 -11.65 -6.70 7.74
N VAL A 251 -11.81 -8.00 7.94
CA VAL A 251 -10.82 -8.86 8.61
C VAL A 251 -10.08 -9.67 7.57
N ALA A 252 -8.75 -9.72 7.69
CA ALA A 252 -7.90 -10.58 6.86
C ALA A 252 -6.69 -11.06 7.66
N GLU A 253 -6.17 -12.22 7.27
CA GLU A 253 -4.82 -12.62 7.63
C GLU A 253 -3.88 -12.23 6.49
N VAL A 254 -2.83 -11.47 6.81
CA VAL A 254 -1.85 -10.98 5.84
C VAL A 254 -0.47 -11.49 6.20
N ARG A 255 0.27 -11.95 5.20
CA ARG A 255 1.69 -12.24 5.37
C ARG A 255 2.48 -10.93 5.32
N LEU A 256 3.20 -10.61 6.38
CA LEU A 256 4.10 -9.47 6.43
C LEU A 256 5.32 -9.71 5.55
N GLY A 257 5.82 -8.60 5.02
CA GLY A 257 7.05 -8.55 4.23
C GLY A 257 6.79 -7.98 2.84
N ALA A 258 7.78 -7.25 2.34
CA ALA A 258 7.77 -6.76 0.97
C ALA A 258 8.12 -7.89 0.00
N VAL A 259 7.19 -8.27 -0.87
CA VAL A 259 7.49 -9.02 -2.09
C VAL A 259 8.22 -8.06 -3.03
N LYS A 260 9.54 -8.22 -3.13
CA LYS A 260 10.37 -7.32 -3.92
C LYS A 260 9.98 -7.40 -5.39
N ASN A 261 9.85 -6.24 -6.05
CA ASN A 261 9.88 -6.19 -7.51
C ASN A 261 11.28 -6.61 -7.97
N LEU A 262 11.40 -7.84 -8.44
CA LEU A 262 12.64 -8.46 -8.88
C LEU A 262 13.24 -7.77 -10.10
N ALA A 263 12.41 -7.08 -10.90
CA ALA A 263 12.84 -6.35 -12.08
C ALA A 263 13.54 -5.02 -11.76
N ARG A 264 13.26 -4.42 -10.59
CA ARG A 264 13.69 -3.04 -10.29
C ARG A 264 15.21 -2.90 -10.34
N GLY A 265 15.68 -1.93 -11.12
CA GLY A 265 17.10 -1.62 -11.32
C GLY A 265 17.90 -2.71 -12.03
N LYS A 266 17.25 -3.70 -12.64
CA LYS A 266 17.93 -4.81 -13.33
C LYS A 266 18.40 -4.41 -14.72
N ALA A 267 19.35 -5.19 -15.23
CA ALA A 267 19.83 -5.02 -16.59
C ALA A 267 18.73 -5.41 -17.58
N VAL A 268 18.59 -4.59 -18.63
CA VAL A 268 17.64 -4.82 -19.71
C VAL A 268 18.37 -4.97 -21.04
N LYS A 269 17.91 -5.90 -21.87
CA LYS A 269 18.28 -6.05 -23.27
C LYS A 269 17.05 -5.87 -24.13
N THR A 270 17.22 -5.31 -25.31
CA THR A 270 16.10 -4.99 -26.20
C THR A 270 16.43 -5.31 -27.63
N GLY A 271 15.39 -5.63 -28.42
CA GLY A 271 15.51 -5.76 -29.88
C GLY A 271 15.92 -4.47 -30.58
N ALA A 272 15.64 -3.31 -29.98
CA ALA A 272 16.08 -1.99 -30.41
C ALA A 272 16.34 -1.07 -29.21
N PRO A 273 17.32 -0.14 -29.25
CA PRO A 273 17.78 0.65 -28.10
C PRO A 273 16.75 1.65 -27.52
N GLY A 274 15.56 1.72 -28.12
CA GLY A 274 14.52 2.68 -27.80
C GLY A 274 14.59 3.93 -28.69
N LEU A 275 13.47 4.64 -28.81
CA LEU A 275 13.41 5.95 -29.44
C LEU A 275 14.15 6.98 -28.59
N SER A 276 14.59 8.07 -29.21
CA SER A 276 15.26 9.17 -28.52
C SER A 276 14.40 9.62 -27.34
N GLY A 277 14.99 9.56 -26.15
CA GLY A 277 14.30 9.90 -24.92
C GLY A 277 13.32 8.86 -24.39
N PHE A 278 13.35 7.61 -24.84
CA PHE A 278 12.54 6.55 -24.23
C PHE A 278 13.40 5.30 -24.05
N PRO A 279 14.45 5.35 -23.22
CA PRO A 279 15.40 4.26 -23.07
C PRO A 279 14.78 3.04 -22.36
N ALA A 280 15.31 1.86 -22.67
CA ALA A 280 14.85 0.59 -22.11
C ALA A 280 14.88 0.53 -20.57
N ARG A 281 15.83 1.24 -19.93
CA ARG A 281 15.99 1.26 -18.47
C ARG A 281 14.75 1.77 -17.72
N ASN A 282 13.91 2.55 -18.39
CA ASN A 282 12.70 3.11 -17.79
C ASN A 282 11.68 2.03 -17.41
N VAL A 283 11.75 0.87 -18.06
CA VAL A 283 10.83 -0.24 -17.80
C VAL A 283 11.05 -0.86 -16.41
N VAL A 284 12.18 -0.56 -15.75
CA VAL A 284 12.60 -1.17 -14.50
C VAL A 284 13.03 -0.14 -13.45
N ASP A 285 12.73 1.15 -13.63
CA ASP A 285 13.19 2.21 -12.75
C ASP A 285 12.32 2.40 -11.49
N GLY A 286 11.12 1.83 -11.47
CA GLY A 286 10.15 1.98 -10.39
C GLY A 286 9.54 3.38 -10.31
N LEU A 287 9.38 4.07 -11.44
CA LEU A 287 8.82 5.42 -11.57
C LEU A 287 7.46 5.46 -12.27
N TYR A 288 6.78 4.32 -12.46
CA TYR A 288 5.42 4.32 -12.98
C TYR A 288 4.51 5.33 -12.23
N ASN A 289 4.08 6.37 -12.94
CA ASN A 289 3.14 7.42 -12.51
C ASN A 289 3.59 8.29 -11.31
N THR A 290 4.90 8.46 -11.06
CA THR A 290 5.41 9.28 -9.93
C THR A 290 5.28 10.79 -10.15
N GLU A 291 5.10 11.28 -11.38
CA GLU A 291 5.16 12.71 -11.64
C GLU A 291 3.80 13.26 -12.05
N ARG A 292 3.02 13.72 -11.06
CA ARG A 292 1.74 14.39 -11.32
C ARG A 292 1.90 15.71 -12.12
N ASP A 293 3.09 16.29 -12.06
CA ASP A 293 3.46 17.55 -12.72
C ASP A 293 4.63 17.35 -13.70
N ALA A 294 4.85 16.12 -14.16
CA ALA A 294 5.83 15.84 -15.21
C ALA A 294 5.48 16.70 -16.44
N PRO A 295 6.42 17.50 -16.98
CA PRO A 295 6.20 18.20 -18.24
C PRO A 295 5.74 17.20 -19.31
N ALA A 296 4.85 17.62 -20.22
CA ALA A 296 4.49 16.81 -21.37
C ALA A 296 5.77 16.34 -22.10
N GLY A 297 6.01 15.03 -22.09
CA GLY A 297 7.27 14.45 -22.57
C GLY A 297 8.23 13.98 -21.48
N SER A 298 7.82 13.89 -20.20
CA SER A 298 8.57 13.13 -19.20
C SER A 298 8.74 11.69 -19.66
N GLN A 299 9.98 11.24 -19.60
CA GLN A 299 10.45 10.05 -20.30
C GLN A 299 10.49 8.88 -19.33
N THR A 300 9.34 8.44 -18.86
CA THR A 300 9.22 7.32 -17.89
C THR A 300 8.89 5.99 -18.57
N ALA A 301 8.93 5.93 -19.91
CA ALA A 301 8.59 4.74 -20.69
C ALA A 301 9.74 4.35 -21.62
N TRP A 302 9.74 3.09 -22.06
CA TRP A 302 10.49 2.64 -23.22
C TRP A 302 9.58 2.62 -24.45
N LYS A 303 10.07 3.17 -25.56
CA LYS A 303 9.36 3.18 -26.85
C LYS A 303 10.23 2.62 -27.94
N ALA A 304 9.72 1.74 -28.80
CA ALA A 304 10.50 1.18 -29.90
C ALA A 304 9.67 0.83 -31.14
N ARG A 305 10.32 0.86 -32.30
CA ARG A 305 9.77 0.52 -33.61
C ARG A 305 10.92 0.07 -34.55
N PRO A 306 10.62 -0.65 -35.64
CA PRO A 306 9.33 -1.26 -36.00
C PRO A 306 9.02 -2.52 -35.17
N LEU A 307 7.75 -2.90 -35.05
CA LEU A 307 7.35 -4.18 -34.46
C LEU A 307 7.67 -5.37 -35.39
N PRO A 308 7.96 -6.58 -34.87
CA PRO A 308 7.96 -6.94 -33.46
C PRO A 308 9.15 -6.36 -32.70
N GLN A 309 8.95 -6.06 -31.42
CA GLN A 309 10.01 -5.64 -30.50
C GLN A 309 9.94 -6.45 -29.23
N TRP A 310 11.10 -6.70 -28.63
CA TRP A 310 11.21 -7.42 -27.36
C TRP A 310 12.10 -6.69 -26.38
N ILE A 311 11.79 -6.87 -25.10
CA ILE A 311 12.64 -6.50 -23.97
C ILE A 311 12.83 -7.70 -23.07
N GLU A 312 14.05 -7.90 -22.62
CA GLU A 312 14.46 -8.96 -21.71
C GLU A 312 15.08 -8.34 -20.47
N ILE A 313 14.69 -8.84 -19.31
CA ILE A 313 15.18 -8.41 -18.00
C ILE A 313 15.99 -9.56 -17.41
N ASP A 314 17.26 -9.32 -17.08
CA ASP A 314 18.08 -10.26 -16.29
C ASP A 314 17.88 -9.99 -14.80
N LEU A 315 17.14 -10.88 -14.12
CA LEU A 315 16.89 -10.78 -12.68
C LEU A 315 18.16 -10.99 -11.84
N GLY A 316 19.26 -11.45 -12.43
CA GLY A 316 20.56 -11.68 -11.82
C GLY A 316 20.71 -13.07 -11.17
N SER A 317 19.60 -13.68 -10.76
CA SER A 317 19.53 -15.05 -10.22
C SER A 317 18.21 -15.70 -10.63
N ARG A 318 18.09 -17.02 -10.46
CA ARG A 318 16.83 -17.74 -10.69
C ARG A 318 15.85 -17.47 -9.54
N HIS A 319 14.60 -17.19 -9.89
CA HIS A 319 13.51 -16.96 -8.95
C HIS A 319 12.27 -17.75 -9.35
N THR A 320 11.54 -18.25 -8.35
CA THR A 320 10.17 -18.73 -8.56
C THR A 320 9.26 -17.51 -8.74
N LEU A 321 8.77 -17.31 -9.97
CA LEU A 321 7.91 -16.17 -10.29
C LEU A 321 6.45 -16.50 -9.93
N ARG A 322 5.73 -15.51 -9.42
CA ARG A 322 4.34 -15.62 -8.95
C ARG A 322 3.39 -14.69 -9.68
N ARG A 323 3.86 -13.48 -10.00
CA ARG A 323 3.09 -12.49 -10.74
C ARG A 323 3.99 -11.69 -11.64
N LEU A 324 3.48 -11.35 -12.80
CA LEU A 324 4.03 -10.31 -13.64
C LEU A 324 2.93 -9.32 -14.02
N SER A 325 3.26 -8.03 -13.94
CA SER A 325 2.39 -6.94 -14.36
C SER A 325 3.09 -6.11 -15.43
N LEU A 326 2.41 -5.92 -16.57
CA LEU A 326 2.84 -5.08 -17.67
C LEU A 326 2.03 -3.79 -17.66
N ALA A 327 2.70 -2.64 -17.48
CA ALA A 327 2.07 -1.34 -17.64
C ALA A 327 2.31 -0.82 -19.06
N LEU A 328 1.33 -1.00 -19.94
CA LEU A 328 1.37 -0.58 -21.34
C LEU A 328 0.66 0.78 -21.52
N PHE A 329 0.96 1.50 -22.59
CA PHE A 329 0.21 2.72 -22.93
C PHE A 329 -1.22 2.36 -23.35
N GLY A 330 -2.23 3.00 -22.77
CA GLY A 330 -3.63 2.64 -23.04
C GLY A 330 -4.14 3.11 -24.40
N GLY A 331 -5.26 2.53 -24.83
CA GLY A 331 -5.85 2.79 -26.14
C GLY A 331 -5.11 2.14 -27.31
N GLU A 332 -4.17 1.23 -27.03
CA GLU A 332 -3.42 0.44 -28.01
C GLU A 332 -3.81 -1.03 -27.92
N ASN A 333 -4.15 -1.66 -29.04
CA ASN A 333 -4.45 -3.09 -29.08
C ASN A 333 -3.15 -3.89 -29.20
N TYR A 334 -2.43 -4.04 -28.10
CA TYR A 334 -1.19 -4.79 -28.07
C TYR A 334 -1.43 -6.29 -28.25
N ARG A 335 -0.62 -6.94 -29.08
CA ARG A 335 -0.42 -8.40 -29.14
C ARG A 335 0.96 -8.72 -28.59
N PHE A 336 1.03 -9.21 -27.36
CA PHE A 336 2.26 -9.56 -26.68
C PHE A 336 2.32 -11.02 -26.19
N ARG A 337 3.55 -11.46 -25.94
CA ARG A 337 3.91 -12.72 -25.27
C ARG A 337 4.91 -12.44 -24.15
N ILE A 338 4.76 -13.16 -23.05
CA ILE A 338 5.66 -13.16 -21.89
C ILE A 338 6.31 -14.53 -21.82
N GLU A 339 7.63 -14.54 -21.66
CA GLU A 339 8.45 -15.75 -21.62
C GLU A 339 9.44 -15.70 -20.47
N GLY A 340 9.78 -16.88 -19.94
CA GLY A 340 10.79 -17.05 -18.92
C GLY A 340 11.89 -17.99 -19.39
N SER A 341 13.12 -17.72 -18.96
CA SER A 341 14.27 -18.61 -19.21
C SER A 341 15.17 -18.69 -17.97
N GLY A 342 15.73 -19.87 -17.74
CA GLY A 342 16.72 -20.10 -16.69
C GLY A 342 18.17 -19.91 -17.13
N ASP A 343 18.44 -19.99 -18.43
CA ASP A 343 19.77 -19.98 -19.04
C ASP A 343 20.00 -18.81 -20.01
N GLY A 344 18.92 -18.16 -20.47
CA GLY A 344 18.96 -17.08 -21.44
C GLY A 344 18.93 -17.54 -22.90
N GLU A 345 18.86 -18.85 -23.14
CA GLU A 345 18.86 -19.48 -24.46
C GLU A 345 17.50 -20.13 -24.76
N HIS A 346 16.94 -20.86 -23.80
CA HIS A 346 15.68 -21.59 -23.96
C HIS A 346 14.55 -20.87 -23.21
N TYR A 347 13.55 -20.41 -23.97
CA TYR A 347 12.42 -19.65 -23.44
C TYR A 347 11.15 -20.49 -23.41
N THR A 348 10.48 -20.46 -22.25
CA THR A 348 9.15 -21.05 -22.06
C THR A 348 8.12 -19.93 -22.05
N GLN A 349 7.07 -20.06 -22.85
CA GLN A 349 5.94 -19.13 -22.81
C GLN A 349 5.23 -19.25 -21.45
N LEU A 350 5.12 -18.12 -20.75
CA LEU A 350 4.45 -18.03 -19.45
C LEU A 350 3.03 -17.49 -19.58
N ALA A 351 2.84 -16.53 -20.48
CA ALA A 351 1.56 -15.91 -20.77
C ALA A 351 1.60 -15.20 -22.14
N ASP A 352 0.44 -14.87 -22.68
CA ASP A 352 0.25 -14.11 -23.92
C ASP A 352 -1.06 -13.32 -23.86
N THR A 353 -1.44 -12.57 -24.89
CA THR A 353 -2.70 -11.78 -24.86
C THR A 353 -4.00 -12.54 -24.66
N LEU A 354 -4.00 -13.86 -24.82
CA LEU A 354 -5.18 -14.70 -24.62
C LEU A 354 -5.26 -15.27 -23.19
N SER A 355 -4.18 -15.11 -22.42
CA SER A 355 -4.15 -15.50 -21.01
C SER A 355 -5.17 -14.70 -20.19
N HIS A 356 -5.67 -15.27 -19.10
CA HIS A 356 -6.55 -14.54 -18.18
C HIS A 356 -5.74 -13.49 -17.41
N TYR A 357 -6.01 -12.21 -17.66
CA TYR A 357 -5.46 -11.10 -16.91
C TYR A 357 -6.52 -10.45 -16.04
N GLU A 358 -6.08 -9.96 -14.89
CA GLU A 358 -6.75 -8.82 -14.29
C GLU A 358 -6.28 -7.58 -15.04
N THR A 359 -7.16 -7.04 -15.90
CA THR A 359 -6.90 -5.81 -16.66
C THR A 359 -7.51 -4.63 -15.93
N PHE A 360 -6.73 -3.57 -15.78
CA PHE A 360 -7.19 -2.35 -15.16
C PHE A 360 -6.79 -1.15 -15.98
N ILE A 361 -7.77 -0.30 -16.28
CA ILE A 361 -7.58 0.99 -16.93
C ILE A 361 -7.51 2.03 -15.82
N GLU A 362 -6.36 2.66 -15.64
CA GLU A 362 -6.18 3.70 -14.63
C GLU A 362 -6.12 5.07 -15.31
N HIS A 363 -7.14 5.91 -15.05
CA HIS A 363 -7.21 7.27 -15.57
C HIS A 363 -6.41 8.22 -14.66
N GLY A 364 -5.08 8.18 -14.83
CA GLY A 364 -4.07 9.09 -14.27
C GLY A 364 -3.01 9.39 -15.34
N ILE A 365 -1.95 10.15 -15.03
CA ILE A 365 -1.15 11.01 -15.96
C ILE A 365 -0.45 10.35 -17.16
N ALA A 366 -0.60 9.04 -17.37
CA ALA A 366 -0.11 8.37 -18.57
C ALA A 366 -1.16 7.50 -19.29
N GLY A 367 -2.43 7.49 -18.87
CA GLY A 367 -3.50 6.74 -19.54
C GLY A 367 -3.15 5.27 -19.80
N ALA A 368 -2.41 4.65 -18.89
CA ALA A 368 -1.82 3.33 -19.07
C ALA A 368 -2.78 2.20 -18.70
N GLU A 369 -2.64 1.08 -19.39
CA GLU A 369 -3.37 -0.17 -19.14
C GLU A 369 -2.43 -1.18 -18.48
N ILE A 370 -2.83 -1.68 -17.31
CA ILE A 370 -2.04 -2.67 -16.57
C ILE A 370 -2.63 -4.06 -16.82
N TYR A 371 -1.79 -4.94 -17.35
CA TYR A 371 -2.09 -6.35 -17.55
C TYR A 371 -1.36 -7.17 -16.49
N SER A 372 -2.09 -7.73 -15.52
CA SER A 372 -1.49 -8.56 -14.46
C SER A 372 -1.88 -10.02 -14.61
N VAL A 373 -0.88 -10.91 -14.60
CA VAL A 373 -1.05 -12.36 -14.72
C VAL A 373 -0.33 -13.09 -13.58
N LEU A 374 -1.02 -14.09 -13.02
CA LEU A 374 -0.40 -15.05 -12.11
C LEU A 374 0.36 -16.08 -12.93
N LEU A 375 1.62 -16.30 -12.56
CA LEU A 375 2.50 -17.19 -13.30
C LEU A 375 2.46 -18.60 -12.72
N PRO A 376 2.53 -19.64 -13.56
CA PRO A 376 2.65 -21.01 -13.08
C PRO A 376 3.98 -21.18 -12.33
N VAL A 377 3.93 -21.92 -11.22
CA VAL A 377 5.12 -22.20 -10.40
C VAL A 377 6.03 -23.17 -11.14
N ALA A 378 7.18 -22.69 -11.60
CA ALA A 378 8.23 -23.54 -12.19
C ALA A 378 9.18 -24.06 -11.10
N ARG A 379 9.50 -25.37 -11.14
CA ARG A 379 10.39 -26.01 -10.15
C ARG A 379 11.80 -25.43 -10.13
N GLU A 380 12.34 -25.07 -11.29
CA GLU A 380 13.72 -24.57 -11.40
C GLU A 380 13.83 -23.03 -11.41
N GLY A 381 12.69 -22.32 -11.40
CA GLY A 381 12.64 -20.86 -11.47
C GLY A 381 13.15 -20.27 -12.79
N TYR A 382 13.06 -18.94 -12.90
CA TYR A 382 13.47 -18.17 -14.08
C TYR A 382 14.46 -17.07 -13.67
N ARG A 383 15.48 -16.83 -14.50
CA ARG A 383 16.43 -15.71 -14.35
C ARG A 383 16.14 -14.60 -15.36
N TYR A 384 15.78 -14.97 -16.58
CA TYR A 384 15.48 -14.03 -17.65
C TYR A 384 13.97 -14.01 -17.89
N VAL A 385 13.42 -12.81 -18.01
CA VAL A 385 12.02 -12.61 -18.39
C VAL A 385 11.98 -11.75 -19.63
N ARG A 386 11.33 -12.25 -20.68
CA ARG A 386 11.21 -11.56 -21.96
C ARG A 386 9.76 -11.23 -22.27
N VAL A 387 9.54 -10.00 -22.70
CA VAL A 387 8.25 -9.52 -23.20
C VAL A 387 8.43 -9.17 -24.67
N THR A 388 7.70 -9.84 -25.53
CA THR A 388 7.72 -9.62 -26.98
C THR A 388 6.37 -9.06 -27.40
N VAL A 389 6.37 -7.87 -28.01
CA VAL A 389 5.19 -7.26 -28.62
C VAL A 389 5.24 -7.47 -30.12
N ASN A 390 4.30 -8.26 -30.62
CA ASN A 390 4.17 -8.67 -32.01
C ASN A 390 3.45 -7.61 -32.86
N SER A 391 2.40 -6.99 -32.31
CA SER A 391 1.67 -5.91 -32.98
C SER A 391 1.00 -4.95 -31.99
N ALA A 392 0.67 -3.75 -32.46
CA ALA A 392 -0.05 -2.70 -31.74
C ALA A 392 -0.76 -1.80 -32.76
N THR A 393 -1.81 -1.07 -32.34
CA THR A 393 -2.58 -0.18 -33.24
C THR A 393 -1.67 0.85 -33.92
N LYS A 394 -0.80 1.53 -33.15
CA LYS A 394 0.16 2.52 -33.68
C LYS A 394 1.47 1.93 -34.24
N ARG A 395 1.59 0.59 -34.35
CA ARG A 395 2.80 -0.11 -34.84
C ARG A 395 4.09 0.25 -34.10
N GLU A 396 3.97 0.62 -32.83
CA GLU A 396 5.04 0.97 -31.91
C GLU A 396 4.77 0.29 -30.57
N ILE A 397 5.83 -0.09 -29.85
CA ILE A 397 5.71 -0.51 -28.46
C ILE A 397 5.91 0.69 -27.53
N THR A 398 5.06 0.84 -26.51
CA THR A 398 5.28 1.74 -25.38
C THR A 398 5.03 0.97 -24.09
N ILE A 399 6.10 0.69 -23.34
CA ILE A 399 6.03 0.08 -22.00
C ILE A 399 6.43 1.12 -20.98
N ASN A 400 5.56 1.40 -20.02
CA ASN A 400 5.89 2.28 -18.90
C ASN A 400 6.72 1.52 -17.85
N GLU A 401 6.30 0.32 -17.45
CA GLU A 401 6.98 -0.45 -16.40
C GLU A 401 6.66 -1.95 -16.53
N ILE A 402 7.63 -2.81 -16.20
CA ILE A 402 7.45 -4.25 -15.99
C ILE A 402 7.76 -4.57 -14.53
N LEU A 403 6.79 -5.19 -13.87
CA LEU A 403 6.86 -5.52 -12.46
C LEU A 403 6.84 -7.04 -12.31
N ILE A 404 7.86 -7.60 -11.65
CA ILE A 404 8.04 -9.05 -11.53
C ILE A 404 8.14 -9.41 -10.06
N PHE A 405 7.28 -10.32 -9.61
CA PHE A 405 7.20 -10.74 -8.22
C PHE A 405 7.39 -12.24 -8.12
N GLY A 406 8.16 -12.68 -7.12
CA GLY A 406 8.38 -14.08 -6.81
C GLY A 406 8.01 -14.44 -5.37
N ASP A 407 8.35 -15.66 -4.96
CA ASP A 407 8.33 -16.01 -3.53
C ASP A 407 9.37 -15.16 -2.76
N PRO A 408 9.11 -14.83 -1.47
CA PRO A 408 10.01 -14.04 -0.63
C PRO A 408 11.40 -14.64 -0.44
#